data_AF-A0A7W2FEV3-F1
#
_entry.id   AF-A0A7W2FEV3-F1
#
_cell.length_a   1.000
_cell.length_b   1.000
_cell.length_c   1.000
_cell.angle_alpha   90.00
_cell.angle_beta   90.00
_cell.angle_gamma   90.00
#
_symmetry.space_group_name_H-M   'P 1'
#
loop_
_entity.id
_entity.type
_entity.pdbx_description
1 polymer ?
#
loop_
_entity_poly.entity_id
_entity_poly.type
_entity_poly.pdbx_seq_one_letter_code
_entity_poly.pdbx_strand_id
1 'polypeptide(L)' 'MPFKNIDGYEVECTGELLEGTKLWGAYVCIHAPSNNPMHMNNIYPKRRVSVELTLADQAAAEAEAERAAARILKALRA' A
#
# COMPACT_ATOMS: atom_id res chain seq x y z
N MET A 1 -0.87 -5.99 10.94
CA MET A 1 -0.01 -5.19 10.04
C MET A 1 -0.05 -3.74 10.53
N PRO A 2 1.09 -3.06 10.69
CA PRO A 2 1.11 -1.67 11.12
C PRO A 2 0.70 -0.74 9.97
N PHE A 3 -0.24 0.17 10.24
CA PHE A 3 -0.55 1.30 9.36
C PHE A 3 0.47 2.41 9.62
N LYS A 4 0.96 3.05 8.55
CA LYS A 4 1.83 4.22 8.64
C LYS A 4 0.99 5.48 8.40
N ASN A 5 1.09 6.45 9.31
CA ASN A 5 0.51 7.76 9.06
C ASN A 5 1.52 8.64 8.31
N ILE A 6 1.18 9.08 7.11
CA ILE A 6 2.04 9.91 6.25
C ILE A 6 1.26 11.15 5.83
N ASP A 7 1.59 12.28 6.43
CA ASP A 7 0.94 13.59 6.22
C ASP A 7 -0.60 13.54 6.29
N GLY A 8 -1.12 12.84 7.31
CA GLY A 8 -2.55 12.71 7.55
C GLY A 8 -3.22 11.56 6.79
N TYR A 9 -2.51 10.89 5.87
CA TYR A 9 -3.01 9.67 5.22
C TYR A 9 -2.60 8.43 6.03
N GLU A 10 -3.52 7.47 6.17
CA GLU A 10 -3.19 6.14 6.67
C GLU A 10 -2.84 5.24 5.49
N VAL A 11 -1.61 4.74 5.49
CA VAL A 11 -1.06 3.90 4.44
C VAL A 11 -0.77 2.52 5.00
N GLU A 12 -1.34 1.51 4.36
CA GLU A 12 -1.00 0.12 4.59
C GLU A 12 -0.12 -0.37 3.44
N CYS A 13 1.07 -0.86 3.76
CA CYS A 13 1.99 -1.50 2.82
C CYS A 13 2.15 -2.95 3.24
N THR A 14 1.79 -3.87 2.37
CA THR A 14 1.78 -5.31 2.68
C THR A 14 2.41 -6.10 1.55
N GLY A 15 3.22 -7.09 1.91
CA GLY A 15 3.66 -8.12 0.99
C GLY A 15 2.73 -9.33 1.11
N GLU A 16 2.14 -9.78 0.01
CA GLU A 16 1.28 -10.97 0.01
C GLU A 16 1.82 -12.03 -0.94
N LEU A 17 1.72 -13.30 -0.52
CA LEU A 17 2.12 -14.43 -1.35
C LEU A 17 1.15 -14.55 -2.54
N LEU A 18 1.69 -14.64 -3.74
CA LEU A 18 0.90 -14.82 -4.95
C LEU A 18 0.45 -16.27 -5.06
N GLU A 19 -0.86 -16.48 -5.17
CA GLU A 19 -1.48 -17.79 -5.23
C GLU A 19 -0.83 -18.70 -6.28
N GLY A 20 -0.55 -19.95 -5.88
CA GLY A 20 0.10 -20.92 -6.75
C GLY A 20 1.60 -20.70 -6.99
N THR A 21 2.22 -19.72 -6.32
CA THR A 21 3.66 -19.45 -6.46
C THR A 21 4.37 -19.33 -5.10
N LYS A 22 5.70 -19.28 -5.12
CA LYS A 22 6.53 -18.90 -3.95
C LYS A 22 6.94 -17.43 -3.98
N LEU A 23 6.28 -16.63 -4.82
CA LEU A 23 6.62 -15.24 -5.08
C LEU A 23 5.65 -14.32 -4.33
N TRP A 24 6.11 -13.11 -4.06
CA TRP A 24 5.41 -12.11 -3.30
C TRP A 24 5.02 -10.93 -4.19
N GLY A 25 3.81 -10.43 -3.99
CA GLY A 25 3.30 -9.19 -4.57
C GLY A 25 3.29 -8.08 -3.53
N ALA A 26 3.58 -6.86 -3.98
CA ALA A 26 3.46 -5.65 -3.18
C ALA A 26 2.02 -5.14 -3.24
N TYR A 27 1.41 -4.82 -2.11
CA TYR A 27 0.04 -4.31 -2.02
C TYR A 27 0.01 -3.02 -1.19
N VAL A 28 -0.76 -2.06 -1.68
CA VAL A 28 -0.93 -0.75 -1.03
C VAL A 28 -2.41 -0.45 -0.84
N CYS A 29 -2.76 0.05 0.34
CA CYS A 29 -4.05 0.63 0.67
C CYS A 29 -3.82 2.03 1.26
N ILE A 30 -4.61 3.04 0.85
CA ILE A 30 -4.49 4.41 1.35
C ILE A 30 -5.86 4.92 1.77
N HIS A 31 -5.92 5.42 3.00
CA HIS A 31 -7.08 6.11 3.53
C HIS A 31 -6.75 7.57 3.81
N ALA A 32 -7.71 8.45 3.52
CA ALA A 32 -7.63 9.87 3.82
C ALA A 32 -8.59 10.22 4.98
N PRO A 33 -8.34 11.31 5.71
CA PRO A 33 -9.27 11.81 6.71
C PRO A 33 -10.65 12.05 6.09
N SER A 34 -11.71 11.73 6.84
CA SER A 34 -13.08 12.07 6.46
C SER A 34 -13.62 13.18 7.36
N ASN A 35 -14.75 13.78 6.98
CA ASN A 35 -15.46 14.75 7.82
C ASN A 35 -16.06 14.11 9.08
N ASN A 36 -16.07 12.78 9.17
CA ASN A 36 -16.45 12.05 10.37
C ASN A 36 -15.18 11.51 11.06
N PRO A 37 -14.83 11.98 12.27
CA PRO A 37 -13.64 11.53 13.00
C PRO A 37 -13.58 10.02 13.29
N MET A 38 -14.72 9.33 13.20
CA MET A 38 -14.80 7.87 13.40
C MET A 38 -14.52 7.07 12.13
N HIS A 39 -14.37 7.71 10.97
CA HIS A 39 -14.16 7.04 9.69
C HIS A 39 -13.03 7.67 8.87
N MET A 40 -12.35 6.83 8.11
CA MET A 40 -11.40 7.26 7.08
C MET A 40 -11.98 6.93 5.69
N ASN A 41 -11.73 7.80 4.73
CA ASN A 41 -12.12 7.59 3.33
C ASN A 41 -11.11 6.67 2.66
N ASN A 42 -11.56 5.51 2.16
CA ASN A 42 -10.71 4.64 1.35
C ASN A 42 -10.55 5.23 -0.06
N ILE A 43 -9.51 6.03 -0.25
CA ILE A 43 -9.23 6.71 -1.53
C ILE A 43 -8.38 5.87 -2.47
N TYR A 44 -7.68 4.87 -1.94
CA TYR A 44 -6.92 3.91 -2.72
C TYR A 44 -7.17 2.51 -2.15
N PRO A 45 -8.16 1.77 -2.70
CA PRO A 45 -8.46 0.43 -2.24
C PRO A 45 -7.23 -0.47 -2.36
N LYS A 46 -7.12 -1.39 -1.40
CA LYS A 46 -6.04 -2.38 -1.36
C LYS A 46 -5.93 -3.08 -2.71
N ARG A 47 -4.79 -2.89 -3.37
CA ARG A 47 -4.51 -3.50 -4.67
C ARG A 47 -3.03 -3.77 -4.83
N ARG A 48 -2.71 -4.71 -5.72
CA ARG A 48 -1.34 -5.02 -6.08
C ARG A 48 -0.74 -3.82 -6.82
N VAL A 49 0.37 -3.33 -6.29
CA VAL A 49 1.23 -2.35 -6.96
C VAL A 49 2.37 -3.09 -7.64
N SER A 50 2.92 -2.51 -8.71
CA SER A 50 3.99 -3.13 -9.49
C SER A 50 3.59 -4.55 -9.95
N VAL A 51 2.48 -4.67 -10.68
CA VAL A 51 1.85 -5.94 -11.09
C VAL A 51 2.83 -6.88 -11.82
N GLU A 52 3.75 -6.32 -12.60
CA GLU A 52 4.78 -7.05 -13.33
C GLU A 52 5.97 -7.48 -12.45
N LEU A 53 6.12 -6.86 -11.28
CA LEU A 53 7.18 -7.20 -10.33
C LEU A 53 6.69 -8.30 -9.38
N THR A 54 7.44 -9.39 -9.36
CA THR A 54 7.31 -10.47 -8.39
C THR A 54 8.57 -10.53 -7.55
N LEU A 55 8.41 -10.64 -6.23
CA LEU A 55 9.53 -10.54 -5.28
C LEU A 55 9.75 -11.88 -4.60
N ALA A 56 10.99 -12.12 -4.17
CA ALA A 56 11.39 -13.43 -3.61
C ALA A 56 10.92 -13.63 -2.16
N ASP A 57 10.69 -12.54 -1.42
CA ASP A 57 10.31 -12.56 -0.02
C ASP A 57 9.33 -11.42 0.33
N GLN A 58 8.72 -11.54 1.50
CA GLN A 58 7.73 -10.59 2.01
C GLN A 58 8.33 -9.20 2.25
N ALA A 59 9.54 -9.12 2.80
CA ALA A 59 10.17 -7.85 3.15
C ALA A 59 10.48 -7.01 1.91
N ALA A 60 10.90 -7.64 0.82
CA ALA A 60 11.10 -7.00 -0.46
C ALA A 60 9.78 -6.49 -1.05
N ALA A 61 8.69 -7.25 -0.91
CA ALA A 61 7.34 -6.84 -1.31
C ALA A 61 6.80 -5.66 -0.51
N GLU A 62 7.02 -5.65 0.81
CA GLU A 62 6.68 -4.50 1.66
C GLU A 62 7.50 -3.26 1.28
N ALA A 63 8.81 -3.41 1.08
CA ALA A 63 9.67 -2.29 0.64
C ALA A 63 9.24 -1.71 -0.72
N GLU A 64 8.82 -2.56 -1.67
CA GLU A 64 8.27 -2.08 -2.94
C GLU A 64 6.91 -1.40 -2.74
N ALA A 65 6.05 -1.94 -1.88
CA ALA A 65 4.77 -1.32 -1.54
C ALA A 65 4.99 0.08 -0.96
N GLU A 66 5.98 0.26 -0.08
CA GLU A 66 6.34 1.57 0.48
C GLU A 66 6.81 2.56 -0.59
N ARG A 67 7.68 2.11 -1.51
CA ARG A 67 8.15 2.94 -2.64
C ARG A 67 7.00 3.33 -3.57
N ALA A 68 6.06 2.42 -3.81
CA ALA A 68 4.88 2.70 -4.62
C ALA A 68 3.92 3.65 -3.91
N ALA A 69 3.68 3.44 -2.62
CA ALA A 69 2.83 4.30 -1.80
C ALA A 69 3.34 5.75 -1.77
N ALA A 70 4.65 5.95 -1.62
CA ALA A 70 5.25 7.30 -1.68
C ALA A 70 5.01 7.99 -3.02
N ARG A 71 5.08 7.25 -4.14
CA ARG A 71 4.76 7.77 -5.49
C ARG A 71 3.28 8.11 -5.64
N ILE A 72 2.40 7.25 -5.16
CA ILE A 72 0.94 7.46 -5.19
C ILE A 72 0.56 8.68 -4.36
N LEU A 73 1.07 8.78 -3.12
CA LEU A 73 0.83 9.95 -2.27
C LEU A 73 1.36 11.24 -2.89
N LYS A 74 2.52 11.22 -3.53
CA LYS A 74 3.04 12.38 -4.25
C LYS A 74 2.10 12.80 -5.39
N ALA A 75 1.56 11.86 -6.15
CA ALA A 75 0.62 12.13 -7.22
C ALA A 75 -0.75 12.63 -6.71
N LEU A 76 -1.22 12.14 -5.57
CA LEU A 76 -2.47 12.58 -4.94
C LEU A 76 -2.42 14.02 -4.40
N ARG A 77 -1.22 14.57 -4.23
CA ARG A 77 -0.98 15.92 -3.69
C ARG A 77 -0.64 16.96 -4.78
N ALA A 78 -0.40 16.51 -6.01
CA ALA A 78 -0.08 17.36 -7.15
C ALA A 78 -1.37 17.93 -7.77
#